data_AF-A0A6G1BVH7-F1
#
_entry.id   AF-A0A6G1BVH7-F1
#
_cell.length_a   1.000
_cell.length_b   1.000
_cell.length_c   1.000
_cell.angle_alpha   90.00
_cell.angle_beta   90.00
_cell.angle_gamma   90.00
#
_symmetry.space_group_name_H-M   'P 1'
#
loop_
_entity.id
_entity.type
_entity.pdbx_description
1 polymer ?
#
loop_
_entity_poly.entity_id
_entity_poly.type
_entity_poly.pdbx_seq_one_letter_code
_entity_poly.pdbx_strand_id
1 'polypeptide(L)'
;MLRAAEEYVCCREAAGMEKRRTHDVFDLGEEFCERSCGFPLLEKWTKELIWSSINAMLDDVEAFRDDFHGTELVADGLRRHGWIQLAPAPQPLHLEDIDVDDDNG
;
A
#
# COMPACT_ATOMS: atom_id res chain seq x y z
N MET A 1 32.60 7.81 2.63
CA MET A 1 31.69 8.51 1.70
C MET A 1 32.11 8.28 0.25
N LEU A 2 33.21 8.86 -0.25
CA LEU A 2 33.65 8.69 -1.64
C LEU A 2 33.84 7.21 -2.04
N ARG A 3 34.58 6.44 -1.24
CA ARG A 3 34.81 5.01 -1.48
C ARG A 3 33.52 4.20 -1.65
N ALA A 4 32.52 4.43 -0.80
CA ALA A 4 31.23 3.73 -0.88
C ALA A 4 30.43 4.13 -2.13
N ALA A 5 30.54 5.38 -2.57
CA ALA A 5 29.92 5.84 -3.81
C ALA A 5 30.62 5.21 -5.04
N GLU A 6 31.95 5.12 -5.03
CA GLU A 6 32.73 4.44 -6.06
C GLU A 6 32.40 2.95 -6.13
N GLU A 7 32.33 2.26 -4.99
CA GLU A 7 31.92 0.85 -4.89
C GLU A 7 30.51 0.65 -5.47
N TYR A 8 29.55 1.51 -5.12
CA TYR A 8 28.19 1.47 -5.65
C TYR A 8 28.13 1.63 -7.18
N VAL A 9 28.86 2.61 -7.72
CA VAL A 9 28.95 2.84 -9.17
C VAL A 9 29.61 1.66 -9.87
N CYS A 10 30.72 1.13 -9.34
CA CYS A 10 31.39 -0.04 -9.92
C CYS A 10 30.49 -1.28 -9.94
N CYS A 11 29.75 -1.57 -8.87
CA CYS A 11 28.80 -2.69 -8.86
C CYS A 11 27.71 -2.52 -9.93
N ARG A 12 27.21 -1.30 -10.11
CA ARG A 12 26.17 -0.96 -11.10
C ARG A 12 26.69 -1.06 -12.54
N GLU A 13 27.89 -0.55 -12.79
CA GLU A 13 28.57 -0.68 -14.09
C GLU A 13 28.84 -2.15 -14.41
N ALA A 14 29.29 -2.96 -13.44
CA ALA A 14 29.51 -4.40 -13.60
C ALA A 14 28.21 -5.18 -13.87
N ALA A 15 27.07 -4.72 -13.32
CA ALA A 15 25.74 -5.25 -13.61
C ALA A 15 25.16 -4.75 -14.96
N GLY A 16 25.92 -3.96 -15.73
CA GLY A 16 25.48 -3.41 -17.01
C GLY A 16 24.41 -2.33 -16.89
N MET A 17 24.23 -1.72 -15.71
CA MET A 17 23.22 -0.67 -15.52
C MET A 17 23.68 0.63 -16.15
N GLU A 18 22.76 1.27 -16.88
CA GLU A 18 22.99 2.58 -17.47
C GLU A 18 23.12 3.69 -16.40
N LYS A 19 24.01 4.66 -16.62
CA LYS A 19 24.29 5.74 -15.65
C LYS A 19 23.05 6.57 -15.29
N ARG A 20 22.06 6.69 -16.18
CA ARG A 20 20.81 7.41 -15.87
C ARG A 20 19.96 6.73 -14.80
N ARG A 21 20.12 5.41 -14.60
CA ARG A 21 19.44 4.64 -13.54
C ARG A 21 20.18 4.71 -12.21
N THR A 22 21.12 5.66 -12.04
CA THR A 22 21.94 5.72 -10.83
C THR A 22 21.12 5.96 -9.55
N HIS A 23 19.88 6.44 -9.69
CA HIS A 23 18.98 6.71 -8.57
C HIS A 23 17.75 5.82 -8.56
N ASP A 24 17.72 4.78 -9.41
CA ASP A 24 16.68 3.77 -9.34
C ASP A 24 16.94 2.94 -8.08
N VAL A 25 16.06 3.10 -7.10
CA VAL A 25 16.05 2.33 -5.86
C VAL A 25 14.82 1.44 -5.91
N PHE A 26 15.04 0.13 -6.09
CA PHE A 26 13.96 -0.88 -6.14
C PHE A 26 13.70 -1.50 -4.76
N ASP A 27 14.54 -1.22 -3.77
CA ASP A 27 14.32 -1.61 -2.38
C ASP A 27 13.64 -0.45 -1.64
N LEU A 28 12.77 -0.74 -0.67
CA LEU A 28 12.10 0.26 0.16
C LEU A 28 13.07 0.97 1.13
N GLY A 29 14.38 0.70 1.02
CA GLY A 29 15.43 1.32 1.83
C GLY A 29 15.46 0.80 3.26
N GLU A 30 14.83 -0.34 3.53
CA GLU A 30 14.59 -0.83 4.89
C GLU A 30 15.88 -1.19 5.62
N GLU A 31 16.80 -1.86 4.93
CA GLU A 31 18.10 -2.24 5.50
C GLU A 31 18.91 -1.00 5.91
N PHE A 32 18.85 0.07 5.11
CA PHE A 32 19.51 1.32 5.44
C PHE A 32 18.86 1.98 6.67
N CYS A 33 17.54 2.07 6.70
CA CYS A 33 16.77 2.65 7.80
C CYS A 33 16.99 1.91 9.12
N GLU A 34 16.98 0.57 9.09
CA GLU A 34 17.21 -0.27 10.27
C GLU A 34 18.66 -0.11 10.76
N ARG A 35 19.65 -0.28 9.88
CA ARG A 35 21.07 -0.26 10.25
C ARG A 35 21.57 1.12 10.66
N SER A 36 21.06 2.17 10.03
CA SER A 36 21.70 3.50 10.04
C SER A 36 20.87 4.57 10.74
N CYS A 37 19.54 4.44 10.76
CA CYS A 37 18.64 5.42 11.36
C CYS A 37 17.98 4.91 12.65
N GLY A 38 18.00 3.60 12.91
CA GLY A 38 17.31 2.98 14.04
C GLY A 38 15.79 3.00 13.90
N PHE A 39 15.27 3.22 12.69
CA PHE A 39 13.84 3.11 12.42
C PHE A 39 13.45 1.63 12.33
N PRO A 40 12.25 1.25 12.82
CA PRO A 40 11.75 -0.09 12.64
C PRO A 40 11.56 -0.39 11.15
N LEU A 41 11.72 -1.66 10.79
CA LEU A 41 11.33 -2.17 9.47
C LEU A 41 9.86 -1.86 9.20
N LEU A 42 9.50 -1.69 7.92
CA LEU A 42 8.11 -1.45 7.57
C LEU A 42 7.27 -2.67 7.97
N GLU A 43 6.07 -2.41 8.49
CA GLU A 43 5.10 -3.47 8.72
C GLU A 43 4.75 -4.16 7.40
N LYS A 44 4.49 -5.47 7.46
CA LYS A 44 4.19 -6.28 6.29
C LYS A 44 3.01 -5.72 5.47
N TRP A 45 1.97 -5.22 6.13
CA TRP A 45 0.80 -4.64 5.46
C TRP A 45 1.14 -3.37 4.69
N THR A 46 2.09 -2.55 5.18
CA THR A 46 2.54 -1.34 4.50
C THR A 46 3.37 -1.68 3.27
N LYS A 47 4.25 -2.68 3.36
CA LYS A 47 5.01 -3.16 2.19
C LYS A 47 4.07 -3.69 1.12
N GLU A 48 3.06 -4.45 1.52
CA GLU A 48 2.07 -5.02 0.61
C GLU A 48 1.24 -3.92 -0.05
N LEU A 49 0.80 -2.92 0.70
CA LEU A 49 0.11 -1.75 0.15
C LEU A 49 0.96 -1.04 -0.92
N ILE A 50 2.23 -0.74 -0.62
CA ILE A 50 3.13 -0.05 -1.56
C ILE A 50 3.32 -0.87 -2.84
N TRP A 51 3.63 -2.16 -2.73
CA TRP A 51 3.88 -3.01 -3.89
C TRP A 51 2.62 -3.26 -4.71
N SER A 52 1.47 -3.45 -4.08
CA SER A 52 0.20 -3.59 -4.78
C SER A 52 -0.15 -2.32 -5.57
N SER A 53 0.06 -1.12 -4.99
CA SER A 53 -0.16 0.13 -5.71
C SER A 53 0.82 0.32 -6.88
N ILE A 54 2.10 -0.03 -6.73
CA ILE A 54 3.07 0.04 -7.83
C ILE A 54 2.68 -0.93 -8.95
N ASN A 55 2.32 -2.17 -8.61
CA ASN A 55 1.93 -3.17 -9.59
C ASN A 55 0.65 -2.76 -10.34
N ALA A 56 -0.35 -2.23 -9.63
CA ALA A 56 -1.59 -1.74 -10.25
C ALA A 56 -1.31 -0.54 -11.16
N MET A 57 -0.44 0.40 -10.76
CA MET A 57 -0.01 1.51 -11.62
C MET A 57 0.71 1.03 -12.88
N LEU A 58 1.53 -0.03 -12.78
CA LEU A 58 2.21 -0.61 -13.94
C LEU A 58 1.23 -1.33 -14.89
N ASP A 59 0.08 -1.79 -14.39
CA ASP A 59 -0.97 -2.45 -15.17
C ASP A 59 -1.91 -1.44 -15.83
N ASP A 60 -2.45 -0.49 -15.05
CA ASP A 60 -3.32 0.59 -15.53
C ASP A 60 -3.02 1.92 -14.80
N VAL A 61 -2.27 2.80 -15.46
CA VAL A 61 -1.89 4.11 -14.92
C VAL A 61 -3.08 5.04 -14.69
N GLU A 62 -4.18 4.87 -15.42
CA GLU A 62 -5.35 5.74 -15.30
C GLU A 62 -6.28 5.28 -14.17
N ALA A 63 -6.48 3.96 -14.03
CA ALA A 63 -7.47 3.41 -13.10
C ALA A 63 -6.91 2.98 -11.73
N PHE A 64 -5.59 2.80 -11.56
CA PHE A 64 -5.04 2.15 -10.36
C PHE A 64 -5.40 2.81 -9.01
N ARG A 65 -5.74 4.10 -9.04
CA ARG A 65 -6.12 4.84 -7.82
C ARG A 65 -7.56 4.58 -7.41
N ASP A 66 -8.42 4.30 -8.38
CA ASP A 66 -9.86 4.17 -8.19
C ASP A 66 -10.27 2.70 -8.01
N ASP A 67 -9.62 1.78 -8.73
CA ASP A 67 -9.91 0.33 -8.68
C ASP A 67 -8.93 -0.44 -7.77
N PHE A 68 -8.74 0.05 -6.55
CA PHE A 68 -7.82 -0.59 -5.60
C PHE A 68 -8.44 -1.83 -4.93
N HIS A 69 -7.93 -3.02 -5.29
CA HIS A 69 -8.27 -4.29 -4.64
C HIS A 69 -7.20 -4.68 -3.61
N GLY A 70 -7.37 -4.22 -2.38
CA GLY A 70 -6.49 -4.58 -1.26
C GLY A 70 -6.75 -5.99 -0.72
N THR A 71 -5.71 -6.62 -0.17
CA THR A 71 -5.88 -7.88 0.59
C THR A 71 -6.41 -7.60 2.00
N GLU A 72 -6.88 -8.65 2.69
CA GLU A 72 -7.28 -8.54 4.09
C GLU A 72 -6.14 -8.06 5.00
N LEU A 73 -4.87 -8.39 4.68
CA LEU A 73 -3.73 -7.91 5.46
C LEU A 73 -3.62 -6.37 5.40
N VAL A 74 -3.77 -5.82 4.19
CA VAL A 74 -3.79 -4.36 3.99
C VAL A 74 -5.01 -3.75 4.66
N ALA A 75 -6.19 -4.36 4.49
CA ALA A 75 -7.42 -3.88 5.10
C ALA A 75 -7.35 -3.85 6.63
N ASP A 76 -6.82 -4.90 7.27
CA ASP A 76 -6.56 -4.96 8.71
C ASP A 76 -5.54 -3.92 9.16
N GLY A 77 -4.48 -3.70 8.40
CA GLY A 77 -3.53 -2.61 8.63
C GLY A 77 -4.23 -1.25 8.62
N LEU A 78 -4.96 -0.94 7.55
CA LEU A 78 -5.70 0.31 7.42
C LEU A 78 -6.71 0.51 8.56
N ARG A 79 -7.43 -0.54 8.97
CA ARG A 79 -8.35 -0.52 10.12
C ARG A 79 -7.63 -0.21 11.43
N ARG A 80 -6.55 -0.95 11.75
CA ARG A 80 -5.76 -0.76 12.99
C ARG A 80 -5.18 0.64 13.11
N HIS A 81 -4.87 1.27 11.98
CA HIS A 81 -4.30 2.61 11.91
C HIS A 81 -5.35 3.71 11.65
N GLY A 82 -6.65 3.38 11.63
CA GLY A 82 -7.75 4.34 11.54
C GLY A 82 -7.97 4.97 10.17
N TRP A 83 -7.41 4.41 9.11
CA TRP A 83 -7.57 4.91 7.74
C TRP A 83 -8.92 4.54 7.12
N ILE A 84 -9.47 3.39 7.52
CA ILE A 84 -10.81 2.95 7.12
C ILE A 84 -11.62 2.63 8.37
N GLN A 85 -12.87 3.09 8.40
CA GLN A 85 -13.78 2.76 9.50
C GLN A 85 -14.16 1.29 9.43
N LEU A 86 -14.23 0.62 10.59
CA LEU A 86 -15.01 -0.61 10.71
C LEU A 86 -16.45 -0.22 10.33
N ALA A 87 -17.04 -0.86 9.33
CA ALA A 87 -18.44 -0.62 9.02
C ALA A 87 -19.24 -0.70 10.34
N PRO A 88 -20.12 0.27 10.66
CA PRO A 88 -20.99 0.11 11.81
C PRO A 88 -21.73 -1.22 11.64
N ALA A 89 -21.87 -1.98 12.74
CA ALA A 89 -22.65 -3.20 12.72
C ALA A 89 -23.99 -2.92 12.02
N PRO A 90 -24.48 -3.80 11.13
CA PRO A 90 -25.73 -3.57 10.43
C PRO A 90 -26.79 -3.22 11.48
N GLN A 91 -27.29 -1.99 11.40
CA GLN A 91 -28.38 -1.53 12.24
C GLN A 91 -29.51 -2.55 12.01
N PRO A 92 -30.11 -3.16 13.04
CA PRO A 92 -31.26 -4.02 12.83
C PRO A 92 -32.29 -3.19 12.07
N LEU A 93 -32.75 -3.70 10.91
CA LEU A 93 -33.79 -3.08 10.11
C LEU A 93 -34.94 -2.72 11.06
N HIS A 94 -35.19 -1.42 11.25
CA HIS A 94 -36.35 -0.96 12.01
C HIS A 94 -37.56 -1.34 11.17
N LEU A 95 -38.23 -2.42 11.58
CA LEU A 95 -39.33 -3.05 10.87
C LEU A 95 -40.63 -2.24 11.05
N GLU A 96 -40.57 -0.91 10.92
CA GLU A 96 -41.71 -0.01 11.15
C GLU A 96 -42.08 0.83 9.92
N ASP A 97 -41.34 0.77 8.82
CA ASP A 97 -41.72 1.46 7.56
C ASP A 97 -42.43 0.52 6.54
N ILE A 98 -43.04 -0.58 7.00
CA ILE A 98 -44.04 -1.27 6.18
C ILE A 98 -45.38 -0.62 6.50
N ASP A 99 -45.71 0.44 5.77
CA ASP A 99 -47.10 0.87 5.61
C ASP A 99 -47.87 -0.30 4.98
N VAL A 100 -48.50 -1.10 5.84
CA VAL A 100 -49.56 -2.02 5.46
C VAL A 100 -50.77 -1.14 5.17
N ASP A 101 -50.86 -0.62 3.94
CA ASP A 101 -52.11 -0.11 3.39
C ASP A 101 -53.06 -1.31 3.18
N ASP A 102 -53.77 -1.66 4.25
CA ASP A 102 -54.84 -2.65 4.26
C ASP A 102 -56.05 -2.04 4.99
N ASP A 103 -56.97 -1.42 4.24
CA ASP A 103 -58.44 -1.35 4.46
C ASP A 103 -59.07 -0.56 3.27
N ASN A 104 -59.73 -1.18 2.28
CA ASN A 104 -61.11 -1.69 2.26
C ASN A 104 -62.19 -0.59 2.43
N GLY A 105 -62.95 -0.32 1.36
CA GLY A 105 -64.10 0.58 1.34
C GLY A 105 -64.54 0.99 -0.06
#